data_AF-A0A3G8EUD1-F1
#
_entry.id   AF-A0A3G8EUD1-F1
#
_cell.length_a   1.000
_cell.length_b   1.000
_cell.length_c   1.000
_cell.angle_alpha   90.00
_cell.angle_beta   90.00
_cell.angle_gamma   90.00
#
_symmetry.space_group_name_H-M   'P 1'
#
loop_
_entity.id
_entity.type
_entity.pdbx_description
1 polymer ?
#
loop_
_entity_poly.entity_id
_entity_poly.type
_entity_poly.pdbx_seq_one_letter_code
_entity_poly.pdbx_strand_id
1 'polypeptide(L)' 'MVKPCVRKGERPGNETYYLKYPIDIVRTFNITTTDELVLSIEMKDDNISLCYRRAMK' A
#
# COMPACT_ATOMS: atom_id res chain seq x y z
N MET A 1 -1.77 -13.95 -5.67
CA MET A 1 -2.94 -13.34 -5.00
C MET A 1 -2.50 -12.89 -3.60
N VAL A 2 -2.70 -11.62 -3.27
CA VAL A 2 -2.31 -11.06 -1.96
C VAL A 2 -3.59 -10.65 -1.22
N LYS A 3 -3.73 -11.06 0.04
CA LYS A 3 -4.85 -10.63 0.89
C LYS A 3 -4.42 -9.43 1.73
N PRO A 4 -5.30 -8.42 1.94
CA PRO A 4 -5.04 -7.38 2.91
C PRO A 4 -4.80 -7.96 4.30
N CYS A 5 -3.81 -7.43 5.01
CA CYS A 5 -3.61 -7.70 6.42
C CYS A 5 -4.45 -6.72 7.23
N VAL A 6 -5.32 -7.26 8.09
CA VAL A 6 -6.13 -6.45 9.01
C VAL A 6 -5.38 -6.28 10.32
N ARG A 7 -5.29 -5.05 10.81
CA ARG A 7 -4.81 -4.73 12.16
C ARG A 7 -5.83 -3.85 12.88
N LYS A 8 -5.75 -3.85 14.22
CA LYS A 8 -6.53 -2.93 15.05
C LYS A 8 -6.22 -1.49 14.60
N GLY A 9 -7.27 -0.76 14.23
CA GLY A 9 -7.12 0.61 13.78
C GLY A 9 -6.78 1.56 14.91
N GLU A 10 -6.39 2.78 14.55
CA GLU A 10 -6.04 3.84 15.50
C GLU A 10 -7.21 4.27 16.38
N ARG A 11 -8.46 4.02 15.93
CA ARG A 11 -9.68 4.34 16.66
C ARG A 11 -10.36 3.06 17.19
N PRO A 12 -10.94 3.09 18.41
CA PRO A 12 -11.75 1.98 18.91
C PRO A 12 -12.86 1.61 17.92
N GLY A 13 -12.97 0.33 17.58
CA GLY A 13 -13.97 -0.18 16.64
C GLY A 13 -13.58 -0.13 15.16
N ASN A 14 -12.45 0.50 14.81
CA ASN A 14 -11.99 0.55 13.42
C ASN A 14 -10.95 -0.53 13.13
N GLU A 15 -10.96 -1.00 11.88
CA GLU A 15 -9.93 -1.85 11.31
C GLU A 15 -9.07 -1.05 10.33
N THR A 16 -7.75 -1.27 10.36
CA THR A 16 -6.85 -0.74 9.34
C THR A 16 -6.35 -1.88 8.45
N TYR A 17 -6.52 -1.70 7.15
CA TYR A 17 -6.15 -2.65 6.12
C TYR A 17 -4.81 -2.27 5.50
N TYR A 18 -3.89 -3.23 5.45
CA TYR A 18 -2.55 -3.04 4.89
C TYR A 18 -2.32 -4.02 3.73
N LEU A 19 -1.64 -3.57 2.68
CA LEU A 19 -1.13 -4.44 1.63
C LEU A 19 0.35 -4.74 1.88
N LYS A 20 0.69 -6.02 1.98
CA LYS A 20 2.09 -6.43 2.16
C LYS A 20 2.84 -6.29 0.85
N TYR A 21 3.94 -5.55 0.86
CA TYR A 21 4.92 -5.60 -0.23
C TYR A 21 5.73 -6.91 -0.14
N PRO A 22 5.78 -7.70 -1.23
CA PRO A 22 6.73 -8.82 -1.33
C PRO A 22 8.16 -8.34 -1.09
N ILE A 23 8.96 -9.14 -0.37
CA ILE A 23 10.33 -8.77 0.02
C ILE A 23 11.22 -8.49 -1.19
N ASP A 24 10.99 -9.20 -2.31
CA ASP A 24 11.77 -9.03 -3.54
C ASP A 24 11.52 -7.66 -4.18
N ILE A 25 10.29 -7.13 -4.12
CA ILE A 25 9.96 -5.77 -4.58
C ILE A 25 10.65 -4.74 -3.68
N VAL A 26 10.55 -4.90 -2.36
CA VAL A 26 11.20 -3.99 -1.39
C VAL A 26 12.70 -3.91 -1.66
N ARG A 27 13.36 -5.04 -1.89
CA ARG A 27 14.80 -5.10 -2.17
C ARG A 27 15.16 -4.53 -3.54
N THR A 28 14.43 -4.92 -4.58
CA THR A 28 14.70 -4.50 -5.97
C THR A 28 14.61 -2.99 -6.13
N PHE A 29 13.61 -2.37 -5.50
CA PHE A 29 13.40 -0.92 -5.59
C PHE A 29 14.02 -0.14 -4.42
N ASN A 30 14.72 -0.82 -3.51
CA ASN A 30 15.30 -0.24 -2.30
C ASN A 30 14.28 0.58 -1.49
N ILE A 31 13.09 0.02 -1.25
CA ILE A 31 12.02 0.68 -0.51
C ILE A 31 12.38 0.69 0.97
N THR A 32 12.40 1.87 1.59
CA THR A 32 12.71 2.03 3.01
C THR A 32 11.51 2.58 3.78
N THR A 33 11.56 2.52 5.11
CA THR A 33 10.50 3.10 5.96
C THR A 33 10.47 4.62 5.96
N THR A 34 11.44 5.27 5.32
CA THR A 34 11.51 6.74 5.18
C THR A 34 11.03 7.21 3.82
N ASP A 35 10.70 6.29 2.90
CA ASP A 35 10.13 6.65 1.60
C ASP A 35 8.73 7.24 1.78
N GLU A 36 8.51 8.42 1.21
CA GLU A 36 7.18 9.00 1.06
C GLU A 36 6.54 8.48 -0.23
N LEU A 37 5.34 7.90 -0.10
CA LEU A 37 4.57 7.37 -1.22
C LEU A 37 3.27 8.17 -1.38
N VAL A 38 2.97 8.55 -2.62
CA VAL A 38 1.66 9.08 -3.01
C VAL A 38 0.81 7.91 -3.49
N LEU A 39 -0.35 7.74 -2.86
CA LEU A 39 -1.39 6.82 -3.31
C LEU A 39 -2.30 7.52 -4.32
N SER A 40 -2.50 6.90 -5.47
CA SER A 40 -3.52 7.26 -6.45
C SER A 40 -4.48 6.09 -6.64
N ILE A 41 -5.77 6.39 -6.76
CA ILE A 41 -6.81 5.39 -6.98
C ILE A 41 -7.25 5.53 -8.43
N GLU A 42 -7.11 4.45 -9.19
CA GLU A 42 -7.58 4.37 -10.57
C GLU A 42 -8.72 3.36 -10.64
N MET A 43 -9.75 3.69 -11.41
CA MET A 43 -10.88 2.81 -11.67
C MET A 43 -10.92 2.53 -13.17
N LYS A 44 -10.92 1.26 -13.55
CA LYS A 44 -11.07 0.84 -14.94
C LYS A 44 -11.98 -0.39 -15.00
N ASP A 45 -13.11 -0.24 -15.68
CA ASP A 45 -14.19 -1.22 -15.71
C ASP A 45 -14.63 -1.53 -14.26
N ASP A 46 -14.72 -2.81 -13.90
CA ASP A 46 -15.04 -3.26 -12.53
C ASP A 46 -13.79 -3.44 -11.64
N ASN A 47 -12.62 -2.96 -12.08
CA ASN A 47 -11.37 -3.10 -11.35
C ASN A 47 -10.94 -1.78 -10.70
N ILE A 48 -10.58 -1.89 -9.42
CA ILE A 48 -9.95 -0.82 -8.64
C ILE A 48 -8.45 -1.10 -8.56
N SER A 49 -7.66 -0.10 -8.94
CA SER A 49 -6.20 -0.13 -8.83
C SER A 49 -5.73 0.86 -7.77
N LEU A 50 -4.93 0.37 -6.82
CA LEU A 50 -4.25 1.18 -5.81
C LEU A 50 -2.80 1.38 -6.23
N CYS A 51 -2.49 2.56 -6.76
CA CYS A 51 -1.20 2.88 -7.35
C CYS A 51 -0.35 3.67 -6.35
N TYR A 52 0.69 3.03 -5.80
CA TYR A 52 1.67 3.68 -4.92
C TYR A 52 2.88 4.13 -5.74
N ARG A 53 3.16 5.43 -5.73
CA ARG A 53 4.29 6.06 -6.42
C ARG A 53 5.19 6.77 -5.40
N ARG A 54 6.51 6.68 -5.55
CA ARG A 54 7.43 7.51 -4.76
C ARG A 54 7.16 9.00 -5.01
N ALA A 55 7.04 9.77 -3.93
CA ALA A 55 7.09 11.21 -4.01
C ALA A 55 8.51 11.60 -4.42
N MET A 56 8.68 12.04 -5.67
CA MET A 56 9.90 12.75 -6.06
C MET A 56 9.77 14.18 -5.53
N LYS A 57 10.79 14.66 -4.81
CA LYS A 57 10.95 16.09 -4.54
C LYS A 57 11.29 16.84 -5.81
#